data_AF-A0A949EWV0-F1
#
_entry.id   AF-A0A949EWV0-F1
#
_cell.length_a   1.000
_cell.length_b   1.000
_cell.length_c   1.000
_cell.angle_alpha   90.00
_cell.angle_beta   90.00
_cell.angle_gamma   90.00
#
_symmetry.space_group_name_H-M   'P 1'
#
loop_
_entity.id
_entity.type
_entity.pdbx_description
1 polymer ?
#
loop_
_entity_poly.entity_id
_entity_poly.type
_entity_poly.pdbx_seq_one_letter_code
_entity_poly.pdbx_strand_id
1 'polypeptide(L)'
;MLLISIFTKIPPIPRLVKGGEREFFNSGKGGILASSFLALLFAWTLIGPCGCATFGERPHEVVKEDLFKEYLQKGRECEDKGDLVEALKQYKLAITVDPANKEVIDGSNRVETALRSLAEKHYKAGLELDKAGKYARSRQQFLIALRLWSDYPEATNMLITRKRIKIKRYVVHTVRSSESVSKLAKIYYGDPEKFSIIAKYNNFDDASRIAAGQKIKIPEIEGVDFLVGKEPIETESLPVDNSEIAEW
;
A
#
# COMPACT_ATOMS: atom_id res chain seq x y z
N MET A 1 19.33 1.14 -49.80
CA MET A 1 20.09 0.78 -48.60
C MET A 1 19.10 0.21 -47.58
N LEU A 2 19.18 -1.12 -47.37
CA LEU A 2 18.61 -1.97 -46.32
C LEU A 2 17.26 -1.65 -45.64
N LEU A 3 16.30 -2.55 -45.91
CA LEU A 3 15.27 -3.03 -44.99
C LEU A 3 15.86 -3.37 -43.61
N ILE A 4 15.07 -3.20 -42.54
CA ILE A 4 14.82 -4.25 -41.52
C ILE A 4 13.66 -3.77 -40.61
N SER A 5 12.58 -4.55 -40.66
CA SER A 5 11.48 -4.59 -39.70
C SER A 5 11.88 -5.51 -38.55
N ILE A 6 11.72 -5.09 -37.28
CA ILE A 6 11.83 -5.98 -36.13
C ILE A 6 10.63 -5.78 -35.22
N PHE A 7 9.66 -6.66 -35.43
CA PHE A 7 8.73 -7.16 -34.42
C PHE A 7 9.48 -8.03 -33.38
N THR A 8 8.82 -8.28 -32.24
CA THR A 8 9.16 -9.20 -31.12
C THR A 8 9.90 -8.52 -29.95
N LYS A 9 9.54 -8.68 -28.66
CA LYS A 9 8.86 -9.78 -27.96
C LYS A 9 8.04 -9.25 -26.77
N ILE A 10 6.75 -9.58 -26.71
CA ILE A 10 5.96 -9.58 -25.47
C ILE A 10 5.93 -11.04 -24.98
N PRO A 11 6.34 -11.37 -23.73
CA PRO A 11 6.26 -12.74 -23.24
C PRO A 11 4.79 -13.14 -22.95
N PRO A 12 4.41 -14.41 -23.22
CA PRO A 12 3.03 -14.87 -23.05
C PRO A 12 2.67 -15.14 -21.59
N ILE A 13 1.45 -14.72 -21.22
CA ILE A 13 0.80 -14.98 -19.93
C ILE A 13 0.49 -16.50 -19.82
N PRO A 14 0.87 -17.19 -18.73
CA PRO A 14 0.53 -18.60 -18.56
C PRO A 14 -0.97 -18.82 -18.31
N ARG A 15 -1.54 -19.75 -19.08
CA ARG A 15 -2.95 -20.16 -19.03
C ARG A 15 -3.27 -20.96 -17.78
N LEU A 16 -4.40 -20.61 -17.18
CA LEU A 16 -5.10 -21.34 -16.12
C LEU A 16 -5.43 -22.76 -16.59
N VAL A 17 -4.91 -23.75 -15.87
CA VAL A 17 -5.29 -25.16 -16.01
C VAL A 17 -6.65 -25.35 -15.35
N LYS A 18 -7.65 -25.75 -16.13
CA LYS A 18 -8.89 -26.37 -15.62
C LYS A 18 -9.18 -27.60 -16.46
N GLY A 19 -8.66 -28.74 -15.99
CA GLY A 19 -9.03 -30.06 -16.48
C GLY A 19 -10.09 -30.66 -15.56
N GLY A 20 -11.05 -31.37 -16.14
CA GLY A 20 -11.93 -32.28 -15.42
C GLY A 20 -13.40 -32.24 -15.83
N GLU A 21 -13.68 -32.54 -17.10
CA GLU A 21 -15.00 -33.03 -17.52
C GLU A 21 -15.29 -34.37 -16.81
N ARG A 22 -16.49 -34.51 -16.25
CA ARG A 22 -17.12 -35.81 -16.05
C ARG A 22 -18.57 -35.71 -16.51
N GLU A 23 -18.82 -36.48 -17.56
CA GLU A 23 -20.09 -36.75 -18.19
C GLU A 23 -21.13 -37.28 -17.21
N PHE A 24 -22.38 -36.86 -17.35
CA PHE A 24 -23.53 -37.66 -16.94
C PHE A 24 -24.58 -37.66 -18.05
N PHE A 25 -24.94 -38.88 -18.42
CA PHE A 25 -25.81 -39.30 -19.50
C PHE A 25 -27.28 -38.89 -19.27
N ASN A 26 -27.81 -38.14 -20.23
CA ASN A 26 -29.00 -38.38 -21.04
C ASN A 26 -30.27 -39.06 -20.45
N SER A 27 -31.40 -38.36 -20.55
CA SER A 27 -32.76 -38.83 -20.92
C SER A 27 -33.71 -37.61 -20.85
N GLY A 28 -34.57 -37.20 -21.79
CA GLY A 28 -34.97 -37.66 -23.12
C GLY A 28 -36.28 -36.92 -23.49
N LYS A 29 -36.48 -36.65 -24.80
CA LYS A 29 -37.73 -36.22 -25.51
C LYS A 29 -38.17 -34.74 -25.30
N GLY A 30 -38.57 -33.93 -26.28
CA GLY A 30 -38.82 -34.04 -27.73
C GLY A 30 -39.69 -32.83 -28.19
N GLY A 31 -39.65 -32.44 -29.49
CA GLY A 31 -40.56 -31.44 -30.11
C GLY A 31 -39.89 -30.08 -30.48
N ILE A 32 -39.19 -29.91 -31.61
CA ILE A 32 -39.57 -29.57 -33.02
C ILE A 32 -40.32 -28.22 -33.25
N LEU A 33 -39.80 -27.46 -34.23
CA LEU A 33 -40.40 -26.45 -35.16
C LEU A 33 -40.08 -24.97 -34.84
N ALA A 34 -39.08 -24.35 -35.49
CA ALA A 34 -39.07 -23.77 -36.85
C ALA A 34 -39.68 -22.35 -36.88
N SER A 35 -38.84 -21.31 -36.95
CA SER A 35 -38.47 -20.56 -38.16
C SER A 35 -39.47 -19.46 -38.54
N SER A 36 -39.02 -18.20 -38.57
CA SER A 36 -39.22 -17.34 -39.75
C SER A 36 -38.34 -16.10 -39.64
N PHE A 37 -37.23 -16.12 -40.38
CA PHE A 37 -36.61 -14.92 -40.91
C PHE A 37 -37.52 -14.35 -42.02
N LEU A 38 -37.25 -13.08 -42.36
CA LEU A 38 -37.45 -12.44 -43.68
C LEU A 38 -38.61 -11.44 -43.82
N ALA A 39 -38.24 -10.31 -44.46
CA ALA A 39 -39.04 -9.33 -45.19
C ALA A 39 -39.69 -8.21 -44.35
N LEU A 40 -39.59 -6.92 -44.65
CA LEU A 40 -39.20 -6.21 -45.87
C LEU A 40 -38.84 -4.75 -45.51
N LEU A 41 -37.73 -4.25 -46.09
CA LEU A 41 -37.49 -2.83 -46.34
C LEU A 41 -38.63 -2.26 -47.21
N PHE A 42 -39.02 -1.00 -47.00
CA PHE A 42 -39.35 0.02 -48.02
C PHE A 42 -40.26 1.11 -47.44
N ALA A 43 -39.70 2.27 -47.12
CA ALA A 43 -40.34 3.58 -47.31
C ALA A 43 -39.30 4.68 -47.03
N TRP A 44 -38.35 4.80 -47.96
CA TRP A 44 -37.54 6.00 -48.07
C TRP A 44 -38.36 6.99 -48.91
N THR A 45 -38.59 8.19 -48.39
CA THR A 45 -38.30 9.50 -49.01
C THR A 45 -39.36 10.60 -48.81
N LEU A 46 -38.83 11.77 -48.40
CA LEU A 46 -39.20 13.14 -48.77
C LEU A 46 -40.39 13.83 -48.10
N ILE A 47 -40.06 14.73 -47.15
CA ILE A 47 -40.52 16.14 -46.91
C ILE A 47 -39.72 16.57 -45.66
N GLY A 48 -38.96 17.65 -45.51
CA GLY A 48 -38.63 18.89 -46.22
C GLY A 48 -37.84 19.74 -45.18
N PRO A 49 -36.91 20.63 -45.56
CA PRO A 49 -35.98 21.26 -44.61
C PRO A 49 -36.62 22.47 -43.92
N CYS A 50 -36.96 22.35 -42.64
CA CYS A 50 -37.17 23.51 -41.78
C CYS A 50 -35.86 23.84 -41.07
N GLY A 51 -35.12 24.78 -41.65
CA GLY A 51 -34.14 25.57 -40.90
C GLY A 51 -34.88 26.37 -39.83
N CYS A 52 -34.87 25.88 -38.59
CA CYS A 52 -34.91 26.76 -37.43
C CYS A 52 -33.46 27.09 -37.10
N ALA A 53 -33.07 28.34 -37.38
CA ALA A 53 -31.90 28.94 -36.78
C ALA A 53 -32.16 29.04 -35.26
N THR A 54 -31.86 27.96 -34.53
CA THR A 54 -31.69 28.04 -33.09
C THR A 54 -30.42 28.82 -32.84
N PHE A 55 -30.65 30.08 -32.48
CA PHE A 55 -29.78 30.97 -31.73
C PHE A 55 -28.72 30.19 -30.94
N GLY A 56 -27.45 30.42 -31.26
CA GLY A 56 -26.34 29.75 -30.60
C GLY A 56 -26.26 30.13 -29.13
N GLU A 57 -26.79 29.28 -28.25
CA GLU A 57 -26.22 29.16 -26.92
C GLU A 57 -24.82 28.56 -27.09
N ARG A 58 -23.80 29.33 -26.71
CA ARG A 58 -22.43 28.81 -26.62
C ARG A 58 -22.44 27.69 -25.56
N PRO A 59 -22.28 26.41 -25.91
CA PRO A 59 -22.40 25.32 -24.94
C PRO A 59 -21.06 25.07 -24.25
N HIS A 60 -20.45 26.11 -23.66
CA HIS A 60 -19.13 25.96 -23.04
C HIS A 60 -18.84 26.77 -21.77
N GLU A 61 -19.79 27.56 -21.25
CA GLU A 61 -19.54 28.41 -20.08
C GLU A 61 -20.36 28.03 -18.83
N VAL A 62 -21.53 27.39 -19.01
CA VAL A 62 -22.45 27.02 -17.91
C VAL A 62 -22.02 25.75 -17.14
N VAL A 63 -21.21 24.87 -17.73
CA VAL A 63 -20.87 23.56 -17.13
C VAL A 63 -19.82 23.67 -16.01
N LYS A 64 -18.92 24.66 -16.06
CA LYS A 64 -17.83 24.78 -15.08
C LYS A 64 -18.32 25.29 -13.73
N GLU A 65 -19.20 26.27 -13.74
CA GLU A 65 -19.73 26.87 -12.52
C GLU A 65 -20.59 25.87 -11.72
N ASP A 66 -21.43 25.10 -12.41
CA ASP A 66 -22.25 24.06 -11.77
C ASP A 66 -21.39 22.94 -11.17
N LEU A 67 -20.34 22.52 -11.89
CA LEU A 67 -19.40 21.51 -11.40
C LEU A 67 -18.59 22.01 -10.20
N PHE A 68 -18.15 23.25 -10.22
CA PHE A 68 -17.47 23.89 -9.09
C PHE A 68 -18.36 23.88 -7.83
N LYS A 69 -19.63 24.32 -7.97
CA LYS A 69 -20.59 24.33 -6.87
C LYS A 69 -20.84 22.93 -6.31
N GLU A 70 -20.92 21.92 -7.17
CA GLU A 70 -21.09 20.53 -6.75
C GLU A 70 -19.90 20.04 -5.90
N TYR A 71 -18.67 20.24 -6.38
CA TYR A 71 -17.46 19.83 -5.63
C TYR A 71 -17.29 20.59 -4.32
N LEU A 72 -17.55 21.90 -4.33
CA LEU A 72 -17.50 22.72 -3.12
C LEU A 72 -18.55 22.25 -2.09
N GLN A 73 -19.78 21.98 -2.53
CA GLN A 73 -20.83 21.47 -1.66
C GLN A 73 -20.49 20.09 -1.07
N LYS A 74 -20.01 19.15 -1.89
CA LYS A 74 -19.57 17.83 -1.42
C LYS A 74 -18.39 17.93 -0.45
N GLY A 75 -17.45 18.86 -0.71
CA GLY A 75 -16.33 19.15 0.19
C GLY A 75 -16.80 19.55 1.58
N ARG A 76 -17.74 20.52 1.66
CA ARG A 76 -18.37 20.94 2.91
C ARG A 76 -19.08 19.80 3.62
N GLU A 77 -19.90 19.04 2.90
CA GLU A 77 -20.62 17.92 3.50
C GLU A 77 -19.71 16.82 4.05
N CYS A 78 -18.60 16.52 3.35
CA CYS A 78 -17.61 15.56 3.84
C CYS A 78 -16.87 16.12 5.06
N GLU A 79 -16.54 17.41 5.03
CA GLU A 79 -15.90 18.08 6.15
C GLU A 79 -16.79 18.10 7.41
N ASP A 80 -18.08 18.43 7.25
CA ASP A 80 -19.07 18.40 8.34
C ASP A 80 -19.27 16.99 8.92
N LYS A 81 -19.14 15.96 8.07
CA LYS A 81 -19.15 14.54 8.49
C LYS A 81 -17.83 14.10 9.13
N GLY A 82 -16.77 14.90 9.05
CA GLY A 82 -15.43 14.55 9.51
C GLY A 82 -14.65 13.63 8.57
N ASP A 83 -15.14 13.37 7.35
CA ASP A 83 -14.39 12.66 6.31
C ASP A 83 -13.42 13.61 5.61
N LEU A 84 -12.36 13.96 6.33
CA LEU A 84 -11.38 14.96 5.91
C LEU A 84 -10.63 14.56 4.63
N VAL A 85 -10.42 13.27 4.38
CA VAL A 85 -9.71 12.80 3.19
C VAL A 85 -10.55 13.03 1.94
N GLU A 86 -11.84 12.66 1.99
CA GLU A 86 -12.74 12.91 0.87
C GLU A 86 -13.01 14.41 0.73
N ALA A 87 -13.15 15.15 1.83
CA ALA A 87 -13.30 16.61 1.80
C ALA A 87 -12.14 17.30 1.06
N LEU A 88 -10.88 16.95 1.40
CA LEU A 88 -9.70 17.51 0.72
C LEU A 88 -9.69 17.18 -0.77
N LYS A 89 -10.09 15.96 -1.13
CA LYS A 89 -10.20 15.55 -2.54
C LYS A 89 -11.23 16.41 -3.28
N GLN A 90 -12.42 16.61 -2.72
CA GLN A 90 -13.46 17.44 -3.35
C GLN A 90 -13.02 18.90 -3.46
N TYR A 91 -12.39 19.47 -2.43
CA TYR A 91 -11.84 20.82 -2.51
C TYR A 91 -10.73 20.95 -3.58
N LYS A 92 -9.83 19.96 -3.70
CA LYS A 92 -8.83 19.95 -4.78
C LYS A 92 -9.45 19.89 -6.18
N LEU A 93 -10.54 19.15 -6.35
CA LEU A 93 -11.32 19.15 -7.60
C LEU A 93 -11.93 20.53 -7.86
N ALA A 94 -12.51 21.17 -6.85
CA ALA A 94 -13.04 22.53 -6.96
C ALA A 94 -11.95 23.57 -7.30
N ILE A 95 -10.76 23.52 -6.68
CA ILE A 95 -9.60 24.36 -7.02
C ILE A 95 -9.17 24.17 -8.48
N THR A 96 -9.28 22.94 -9.01
CA THR A 96 -8.95 22.66 -10.41
C THR A 96 -9.92 23.35 -11.38
N VAL A 97 -11.15 23.61 -10.95
CA VAL A 97 -12.18 24.29 -11.76
C VAL A 97 -12.09 25.81 -11.62
N ASP A 98 -11.98 26.32 -10.38
CA ASP A 98 -11.79 27.75 -10.09
C ASP A 98 -10.63 27.95 -9.07
N PRO A 99 -9.41 28.21 -9.55
CA PRO A 99 -8.24 28.40 -8.69
C PRO A 99 -8.21 29.72 -7.92
N ALA A 100 -9.09 30.69 -8.22
CA ALA A 100 -9.08 32.02 -7.59
C ALA A 100 -10.06 32.11 -6.41
N ASN A 101 -10.91 31.10 -6.23
CA ASN A 101 -11.93 31.10 -5.19
C ASN A 101 -11.33 30.94 -3.79
N LYS A 102 -11.45 31.99 -2.97
CA LYS A 102 -10.91 32.00 -1.60
C LYS A 102 -11.56 30.98 -0.68
N GLU A 103 -12.86 30.72 -0.81
CA GLU A 103 -13.59 29.80 0.07
C GLU A 103 -13.02 28.38 -0.03
N VAL A 104 -12.76 27.91 -1.26
CA VAL A 104 -12.23 26.56 -1.49
C VAL A 104 -10.77 26.45 -1.05
N ILE A 105 -9.98 27.50 -1.29
CA ILE A 105 -8.59 27.57 -0.81
C ILE A 105 -8.55 27.50 0.72
N ASP A 106 -9.36 28.32 1.39
CA ASP A 106 -9.44 28.36 2.85
C ASP A 106 -9.95 27.04 3.43
N GLY A 107 -10.98 26.45 2.82
CA GLY A 107 -11.48 25.11 3.15
C GLY A 107 -10.42 24.03 3.01
N SER A 108 -9.75 23.97 1.86
CA SER A 108 -8.66 23.04 1.59
C SER A 108 -7.52 23.17 2.62
N ASN A 109 -7.08 24.40 2.90
CA ASN A 109 -6.01 24.67 3.86
C ASN A 109 -6.38 24.23 5.28
N ARG A 110 -7.63 24.46 5.69
CA ARG A 110 -8.15 24.01 6.99
C ARG A 110 -8.11 22.49 7.11
N VAL A 111 -8.66 21.80 6.12
CA VAL A 111 -8.70 20.32 6.09
C VAL A 111 -7.30 19.74 6.03
N GLU A 112 -6.42 20.30 5.21
CA GLU A 112 -5.02 19.86 5.09
C GLU A 112 -4.28 20.00 6.43
N THR A 113 -4.49 21.11 7.13
CA THR A 113 -3.93 21.33 8.48
C THR A 113 -4.42 20.28 9.47
N ALA A 114 -5.73 19.97 9.46
CA ALA A 114 -6.30 18.95 10.32
C ALA A 114 -5.77 17.54 10.01
N LEU A 115 -5.65 17.18 8.72
CA LEU A 115 -5.07 15.91 8.28
C LEU A 115 -3.61 15.78 8.68
N ARG A 116 -2.81 16.84 8.54
CA ARG A 116 -1.40 16.87 8.98
C ARG A 116 -1.28 16.64 10.48
N SER A 117 -2.09 17.32 11.28
CA SER A 117 -2.10 17.12 12.74
C SER A 117 -2.45 15.67 13.12
N LEU A 118 -3.42 15.06 12.42
CA LEU A 118 -3.77 13.66 12.63
C LEU A 118 -2.65 12.71 12.18
N ALA A 119 -2.01 12.99 11.05
CA ALA A 119 -0.87 12.22 10.55
C ALA A 119 0.30 12.23 11.56
N GLU A 120 0.64 13.40 12.11
CA GLU A 120 1.67 13.54 13.16
C GLU A 120 1.32 12.74 14.42
N LYS A 121 0.05 12.71 14.82
CA LYS A 121 -0.40 11.91 15.97
C LYS A 121 -0.16 10.42 15.73
N HIS A 122 -0.51 9.92 14.55
CA HIS A 122 -0.24 8.53 14.17
C HIS A 122 1.27 8.25 14.06
N TYR A 123 2.04 9.16 13.49
CA TYR A 123 3.49 9.03 13.42
C TYR A 123 4.13 8.90 14.82
N LYS A 124 3.77 9.77 15.76
CA LYS A 124 4.24 9.69 17.16
C LYS A 124 3.86 8.36 17.81
N ALA A 125 2.64 7.87 17.61
CA ALA A 125 2.22 6.56 18.11
C ALA A 125 3.05 5.42 17.49
N GLY A 126 3.39 5.52 16.21
CA GLY A 126 4.27 4.58 15.52
C GLY A 126 5.67 4.54 16.14
N LEU A 127 6.27 5.70 16.44
CA LEU A 127 7.57 5.78 17.09
C LEU A 127 7.59 5.10 18.47
N GLU A 128 6.56 5.31 19.29
CA GLU A 128 6.47 4.68 20.60
C GLU A 128 6.30 3.16 20.51
N LEU A 129 5.54 2.68 19.52
CA LEU A 129 5.41 1.25 19.24
C LEU A 129 6.72 0.64 18.74
N ASP A 130 7.47 1.36 17.92
CA ASP A 130 8.76 0.92 17.38
C ASP A 130 9.79 0.73 18.49
N LYS A 131 9.92 1.75 19.36
CA LYS A 131 10.77 1.68 20.57
C LYS A 131 10.38 0.53 21.49
N ALA A 132 9.09 0.21 21.58
CA ALA A 132 8.58 -0.90 22.36
C ALA A 132 8.76 -2.28 21.68
N GLY A 133 9.35 -2.34 20.47
CA GLY A 133 9.53 -3.56 19.70
C GLY A 133 8.26 -4.12 19.06
N LYS A 134 7.18 -3.33 18.99
CA LYS A 134 5.88 -3.72 18.42
C LYS A 134 5.78 -3.31 16.96
N TYR A 135 6.68 -3.84 16.16
CA TYR A 135 6.95 -3.32 14.83
C TYR A 135 5.79 -3.43 13.84
N ALA A 136 5.00 -4.51 13.86
CA ALA A 136 3.84 -4.61 12.96
C ALA A 136 2.81 -3.50 13.24
N ARG A 137 2.59 -3.19 14.52
CA ARG A 137 1.70 -2.10 14.93
C ARG A 137 2.31 -0.73 14.62
N SER A 138 3.61 -0.58 14.80
CA SER A 138 4.33 0.64 14.42
C SER A 138 4.18 0.94 12.93
N ARG A 139 4.49 -0.06 12.08
CA ARG A 139 4.31 0.01 10.63
C ARG A 139 2.88 0.42 10.24
N GLN A 140 1.87 -0.16 10.89
CA GLN A 140 0.48 0.21 10.65
C GLN A 140 0.24 1.71 10.93
N GLN A 141 0.77 2.25 12.03
CA GLN A 141 0.64 3.67 12.34
C GLN A 141 1.31 4.57 11.31
N PHE A 142 2.52 4.22 10.83
CA PHE A 142 3.19 4.97 9.77
C PHE A 142 2.40 4.94 8.45
N LEU A 143 1.81 3.81 8.10
CA LEU A 143 0.94 3.71 6.91
C LEU A 143 -0.34 4.55 7.05
N ILE A 144 -0.91 4.65 8.25
CA ILE A 144 -2.03 5.56 8.51
C ILE A 144 -1.58 7.01 8.35
N ALA A 145 -0.42 7.39 8.89
CA ALA A 145 0.14 8.73 8.72
C ALA A 145 0.30 9.08 7.23
N LEU A 146 0.82 8.16 6.42
CA LEU A 146 0.97 8.33 4.96
C LEU A 146 -0.37 8.39 4.21
N ARG A 147 -1.39 7.67 4.68
CA ARG A 147 -2.74 7.77 4.11
C ARG A 147 -3.33 9.17 4.30
N LEU A 148 -3.03 9.82 5.43
CA LEU A 148 -3.53 11.15 5.76
C LEU A 148 -2.68 12.25 5.12
N TRP A 149 -1.36 12.06 5.07
CA TRP A 149 -0.41 12.95 4.43
C TRP A 149 0.58 12.14 3.58
N SER A 150 0.32 12.09 2.26
CA SER A 150 1.06 11.22 1.34
C SER A 150 2.53 11.59 1.16
N ASP A 151 2.86 12.88 1.27
CA ASP A 151 4.22 13.42 1.17
C ASP A 151 4.77 13.74 2.57
N TYR A 152 4.73 12.74 3.46
CA TYR A 152 5.27 12.86 4.81
C TYR A 152 6.63 12.15 4.86
N PRO A 153 7.76 12.88 4.71
CA PRO A 153 9.07 12.26 4.53
C PRO A 153 9.51 11.46 5.74
N GLU A 154 9.22 11.91 6.96
CA GLU A 154 9.59 11.21 8.19
C GLU A 154 8.89 9.85 8.32
N ALA A 155 7.59 9.79 8.07
CA ALA A 155 6.83 8.54 8.09
C ALA A 155 7.27 7.59 6.95
N THR A 156 7.60 8.15 5.78
CA THR A 156 8.13 7.37 4.65
C THR A 156 9.49 6.77 5.01
N ASN A 157 10.39 7.57 5.57
CA ASN A 157 11.72 7.14 5.98
C ASN A 157 11.65 5.98 6.98
N MET A 158 10.69 5.97 7.91
CA MET A 158 10.48 4.86 8.83
C MET A 158 10.05 3.54 8.15
N LEU A 159 9.65 3.56 6.86
CA LEU A 159 9.23 2.36 6.13
C LEU A 159 10.23 1.91 5.06
N ILE A 160 11.06 2.83 4.57
CA ILE A 160 11.99 2.58 3.47
C ILE A 160 13.45 2.58 3.89
N THR A 161 13.80 3.24 5.00
CA THR A 161 15.18 3.32 5.45
C THR A 161 15.65 1.93 5.82
N ARG A 162 16.80 1.55 5.28
CA ARG A 162 17.46 0.27 5.58
C ARG A 162 18.85 0.57 6.08
N LYS A 163 19.04 0.61 7.41
CA LYS A 163 20.40 0.64 7.94
C LYS A 163 20.99 -0.75 7.78
N ARG A 164 22.06 -0.85 7.00
CA ARG A 164 22.74 -2.11 6.70
C ARG A 164 23.66 -2.47 7.86
N ILE A 165 23.37 -3.58 8.53
CA ILE A 165 24.26 -4.17 9.53
C ILE A 165 24.94 -5.37 8.89
N LYS A 166 26.28 -5.39 8.93
CA LYS A 166 27.08 -6.53 8.48
C LYS A 166 27.15 -7.59 9.56
N ILE A 167 26.83 -8.83 9.20
CA ILE A 167 26.75 -9.96 10.12
C ILE A 167 27.75 -11.02 9.71
N LYS A 168 28.59 -11.44 10.66
CA LYS A 168 29.63 -12.44 10.40
C LYS A 168 29.08 -13.86 10.45
N ARG A 169 28.30 -14.15 11.50
CA ARG A 169 27.65 -15.43 11.77
C ARG A 169 26.49 -15.20 12.72
N TYR A 170 25.75 -16.26 13.06
CA TYR A 170 24.79 -16.20 14.14
C TYR A 170 24.88 -17.43 15.05
N VAL A 171 24.39 -17.28 16.26
CA VAL A 171 24.30 -18.32 17.28
C VAL A 171 22.83 -18.62 17.56
N VAL A 172 22.46 -19.88 17.69
CA VAL A 172 21.09 -20.26 18.08
C VAL A 172 20.96 -20.35 19.59
N HIS A 173 20.12 -19.51 20.19
CA HIS A 173 19.79 -19.55 21.60
C HIS A 173 18.40 -20.15 21.81
N THR A 174 18.27 -21.06 22.78
CA THR A 174 16.95 -21.59 23.20
C THR A 174 16.47 -20.81 24.40
N VAL A 175 15.39 -20.04 24.22
CA VAL A 175 14.82 -19.13 25.22
C VAL A 175 14.45 -19.90 26.49
N ARG A 176 14.96 -19.45 27.63
CA ARG A 176 14.61 -19.98 28.95
C ARG A 176 13.37 -19.29 29.50
N SER A 177 12.73 -19.91 30.49
CA SER A 177 11.65 -19.27 31.25
C SER A 177 12.14 -17.93 31.81
N SER A 178 11.33 -16.88 31.68
CA SER A 178 11.61 -15.48 32.10
C SER A 178 12.63 -14.68 31.27
N GLU A 179 13.12 -15.21 30.14
CA GLU A 179 13.95 -14.42 29.23
C GLU A 179 13.10 -13.51 28.32
N SER A 180 13.71 -12.39 27.93
CA SER A 180 13.17 -11.44 26.95
C SER A 180 14.25 -11.14 25.91
N VAL A 181 13.86 -10.64 24.75
CA VAL A 181 14.83 -10.29 23.69
C VAL A 181 15.84 -9.23 24.18
N SER A 182 15.39 -8.27 24.99
CA SER A 182 16.28 -7.27 25.62
C SER A 182 17.27 -7.90 26.60
N LYS A 183 16.86 -8.93 27.34
CA LYS A 183 17.77 -9.69 28.21
C LYS A 183 18.78 -10.47 27.38
N LEU A 184 18.38 -11.07 26.27
CA LEU A 184 19.30 -11.71 25.34
C LEU A 184 20.31 -10.69 24.76
N ALA A 185 19.86 -9.51 24.33
CA ALA A 185 20.76 -8.46 23.86
C ALA A 185 21.77 -8.02 24.94
N LYS A 186 21.34 -7.93 26.21
CA LYS A 186 22.25 -7.67 27.33
C LYS A 186 23.28 -8.79 27.51
N ILE A 187 22.88 -10.05 27.39
CA ILE A 187 23.76 -11.22 27.54
C ILE A 187 24.79 -11.26 26.41
N TYR A 188 24.35 -11.07 25.16
CA TYR A 188 25.19 -11.29 23.98
C TYR A 188 25.97 -10.06 23.52
N TYR A 189 25.42 -8.85 23.69
CA TYR A 189 26.05 -7.60 23.24
C TYR A 189 26.40 -6.63 24.37
N GLY A 190 26.11 -6.99 25.63
CA GLY A 190 26.31 -6.09 26.78
C GLY A 190 25.31 -4.93 26.86
N ASP A 191 24.39 -4.81 25.90
CA ASP A 191 23.50 -3.66 25.74
C ASP A 191 22.06 -4.12 25.42
N PRO A 192 21.09 -3.86 26.31
CA PRO A 192 19.71 -4.25 26.10
C PRO A 192 19.05 -3.50 24.94
N GLU A 193 19.52 -2.31 24.56
CA GLU A 193 18.95 -1.51 23.46
C GLU A 193 19.20 -2.16 22.08
N LYS A 194 20.14 -3.09 22.00
CA LYS A 194 20.41 -3.88 20.78
C LYS A 194 19.42 -5.01 20.54
N PHE A 195 18.37 -5.13 21.37
CA PHE A 195 17.30 -6.11 21.17
C PHE A 195 16.63 -5.99 19.80
N SER A 196 16.57 -4.77 19.26
CA SER A 196 15.99 -4.50 17.95
C SER A 196 16.72 -5.25 16.85
N ILE A 197 18.05 -5.38 16.92
CA ILE A 197 18.85 -6.13 15.94
C ILE A 197 18.44 -7.61 15.94
N ILE A 198 18.30 -8.21 17.13
CA ILE A 198 17.86 -9.61 17.26
C ILE A 198 16.44 -9.76 16.70
N ALA A 199 15.53 -8.89 17.09
CA ALA A 199 14.14 -8.98 16.68
C ALA A 199 13.99 -8.84 15.16
N LYS A 200 14.72 -7.89 14.55
CA LYS A 200 14.72 -7.67 13.11
C LYS A 200 15.35 -8.85 12.35
N TYR A 201 16.43 -9.45 12.87
CA TYR A 201 17.05 -10.63 12.26
C TYR A 201 16.14 -11.86 12.23
N ASN A 202 15.29 -12.00 13.25
CA ASN A 202 14.33 -13.10 13.37
C ASN A 202 12.94 -12.73 12.83
N ASN A 203 12.80 -11.58 12.15
CA ASN A 203 11.56 -11.10 11.56
C ASN A 203 10.39 -11.06 12.57
N PHE A 204 10.65 -10.61 13.80
CA PHE A 204 9.59 -10.47 14.80
C PHE A 204 8.66 -9.30 14.49
N ASP A 205 7.36 -9.56 14.50
CA ASP A 205 6.32 -8.52 14.47
C ASP A 205 6.16 -7.81 15.83
N ASP A 206 6.47 -8.53 16.92
CA ASP A 206 6.38 -8.06 18.30
C ASP A 206 7.49 -8.75 19.14
N ALA A 207 8.55 -8.00 19.44
CA ALA A 207 9.70 -8.49 20.22
C ALA A 207 9.36 -8.80 21.68
N SER A 208 8.18 -8.40 22.18
CA SER A 208 7.72 -8.76 23.53
C SER A 208 7.10 -10.16 23.60
N ARG A 209 6.84 -10.79 22.45
CA ARG A 209 6.19 -12.10 22.35
C ARG A 209 7.18 -13.20 22.01
N ILE A 210 7.96 -13.61 23.00
CA ILE A 210 8.80 -14.82 22.91
C ILE A 210 8.35 -15.87 23.91
N ALA A 211 8.51 -17.14 23.56
CA ALA A 211 8.12 -18.28 24.39
C ALA A 211 9.34 -19.07 24.87
N ALA A 212 9.26 -19.63 26.09
CA ALA A 212 10.27 -20.57 26.55
C ALA A 212 10.36 -21.78 25.61
N GLY A 213 11.57 -22.23 25.31
CA GLY A 213 11.86 -23.28 24.33
C GLY A 213 11.96 -22.77 22.88
N GLN A 214 11.62 -21.52 22.60
CA GLN A 214 11.77 -20.94 21.26
C GLN A 214 13.26 -20.82 20.89
N LYS A 215 13.63 -21.26 19.69
CA LYS A 215 14.97 -21.04 19.13
C LYS A 215 15.03 -19.64 18.50
N ILE A 216 15.95 -18.79 18.95
CA ILE A 216 16.19 -17.44 18.44
C ILE A 216 17.61 -17.37 17.91
N LYS A 217 17.77 -16.82 16.69
CA LYS A 217 19.08 -16.58 16.10
C LYS A 217 19.65 -15.25 16.59
N ILE A 218 20.85 -15.26 17.12
CA ILE A 218 21.51 -14.06 17.66
C ILE A 218 22.69 -13.74 16.74
N PRO A 219 22.61 -12.67 15.93
CA PRO A 219 23.65 -12.35 14.96
C PRO A 219 24.89 -11.74 15.62
N GLU A 220 26.09 -12.14 15.19
CA GLU A 220 27.33 -11.43 15.50
C GLU A 220 27.52 -10.32 14.47
N ILE A 221 27.41 -9.08 14.94
CA ILE A 221 27.45 -7.88 14.11
C ILE A 221 28.86 -7.27 14.13
N GLU A 222 29.30 -6.76 12.97
CA GLU A 222 30.61 -6.13 12.86
C GLU A 222 30.69 -4.84 13.70
N GLY A 223 31.76 -4.69 14.49
CA GLY A 223 32.00 -3.50 15.31
C GLY A 223 31.26 -3.46 16.65
N VAL A 224 30.53 -4.52 17.03
CA VAL A 224 29.96 -4.65 18.37
C VAL A 224 30.51 -5.90 19.05
N ASP A 225 30.85 -5.76 20.33
CA ASP A 225 31.33 -6.86 21.14
C ASP A 225 30.27 -7.97 21.24
N PHE A 226 30.71 -9.20 20.98
CA PHE A 226 29.89 -10.40 21.11
C PHE A 226 30.43 -11.22 22.27
N LEU A 227 29.76 -11.12 23.42
CA LEU A 227 30.29 -11.54 24.73
C LEU A 227 30.31 -13.06 24.92
N VAL A 228 29.59 -13.80 24.08
CA VAL A 228 29.65 -15.26 24.07
C VAL A 228 30.77 -15.65 23.10
N GLY A 229 31.87 -16.17 23.65
CA GLY A 229 33.03 -16.62 22.88
C GLY A 229 32.69 -17.72 21.86
N LYS A 230 33.71 -18.29 21.20
CA LYS A 230 33.58 -19.43 20.26
C LYS A 230 33.14 -20.75 20.95
N GLU A 231 32.22 -20.71 21.90
CA GLU A 231 31.65 -21.88 22.54
C GLU A 231 30.79 -22.68 21.55
N PRO A 232 30.62 -24.00 21.77
CA PRO A 232 29.96 -24.92 20.85
C PRO A 232 28.44 -24.78 20.93
N ILE A 233 27.93 -23.58 20.63
CA ILE A 233 26.53 -23.37 20.35
C ILE A 233 26.36 -23.57 18.84
N GLU A 234 25.24 -24.16 18.41
CA GLU A 234 24.92 -24.31 16.98
C GLU A 234 25.12 -22.95 16.28
N THR A 235 26.20 -22.86 15.50
CA THR A 235 26.66 -21.63 14.85
C THR A 235 26.61 -21.87 13.36
N GLU A 236 25.90 -21.00 12.64
CA GLU A 236 25.87 -21.02 11.18
C GLU A 236 26.57 -19.77 10.67
N SER A 237 27.60 -19.98 9.83
CA SER A 237 28.27 -18.90 9.11
C SER A 237 27.40 -18.48 7.93
N LEU A 238 27.14 -17.18 7.78
CA LEU A 238 26.42 -16.69 6.60
C LEU A 238 27.36 -16.75 5.38
N PRO A 239 26.89 -17.22 4.22
CA PRO A 239 27.65 -17.05 2.98
C PRO A 239 27.89 -15.56 2.74
N VAL A 240 29.11 -15.22 2.30
CA VAL A 240 29.68 -13.86 2.30
C VAL A 240 28.77 -12.78 1.67
N ASP A 241 27.89 -13.17 0.75
CA ASP A 241 26.96 -12.29 0.03
C ASP A 241 25.62 -12.01 0.75
N ASN A 242 25.23 -12.82 1.74
CA ASN A 242 23.92 -12.71 2.44
C ASN A 242 24.01 -12.03 3.82
N SER A 243 25.08 -11.26 4.10
CA SER A 243 25.43 -10.78 5.45
C SER A 243 24.79 -9.44 5.87
N GLU A 244 23.90 -8.85 5.06
CA GLU A 244 23.33 -7.52 5.35
C GLU A 244 21.87 -7.62 5.86
N ILE A 245 21.62 -7.31 7.14
CA ILE A 245 20.25 -7.01 7.62
C ILE A 245 19.95 -5.55 7.35
N ALA A 246 18.74 -5.29 6.86
CA ALA A 246 18.11 -3.98 6.92
C ALA A 246 17.46 -3.75 8.30
N GLU A 247 17.88 -2.72 9.05
CA GLU A 247 17.03 -2.18 10.10
C GLU A 247 15.81 -1.55 9.41
N TRP A 248 14.63 -2.16 9.56
CA TRP A 248 13.33 -1.69 9.08
C TRP A 248 12.61 -0.89 10.16
#